data_AF-A0A961JBH3-F1
#
_entry.id   AF-A0A961JBH3-F1
#
_cell.length_a   1.000
_cell.length_b   1.000
_cell.length_c   1.000
_cell.angle_alpha   90.00
_cell.angle_beta   90.00
_cell.angle_gamma   90.00
#
_symmetry.space_group_name_H-M   'P 1'
#
loop_
_entity.id
_entity.type
_entity.pdbx_description
1 polymer ?
#
loop_
_entity_poly.entity_id
_entity_poly.type
_entity_poly.pdbx_seq_one_letter_code
_entity_poly.pdbx_strand_id
1 'polypeptide(L)'
;MITQAMVLVAATVASPAAAQPFSQSMAQCAGLYEALSALISTPDRKAKLDAAAAIFTETAWTEAEAEGQSDPAAWVDGHRRAMRDDWTAKGRGAVFSQDFLDWTGYCNRFATSRGIELNLD
;
A
#
# COMPACT_ATOMS: atom_id res chain seq x y z
N MET A 1 -54.66 10.64 -7.42
CA MET A 1 -53.22 10.78 -7.15
C MET A 1 -52.76 9.56 -6.37
N ILE A 2 -52.12 8.60 -7.03
CA ILE A 2 -51.44 7.46 -6.39
C ILE A 2 -50.10 7.34 -7.10
N THR A 3 -49.05 7.82 -6.45
CA THR A 3 -47.68 7.78 -6.95
C THR A 3 -47.11 6.40 -6.58
N GLN A 4 -47.07 5.47 -7.54
CA GLN A 4 -46.40 4.18 -7.38
C GLN A 4 -44.88 4.39 -7.41
N ALA A 5 -44.23 4.13 -6.28
CA ALA A 5 -42.78 4.13 -6.16
C ALA A 5 -42.21 2.87 -6.84
N MET A 6 -41.48 3.08 -7.93
CA MET A 6 -40.68 2.06 -8.60
C MET A 6 -39.41 1.85 -7.75
N VAL A 7 -39.35 0.76 -6.98
CA VAL A 7 -38.12 0.35 -6.30
C VAL A 7 -37.23 -0.32 -7.33
N LEU A 8 -36.26 0.43 -7.85
CA LEU A 8 -35.20 -0.09 -8.70
C LEU A 8 -34.19 -0.83 -7.78
N VAL A 9 -34.32 -2.15 -7.69
CA VAL A 9 -33.28 -3.00 -7.07
C VAL A 9 -32.11 -3.02 -8.06
N ALA A 10 -31.17 -2.09 -7.87
CA ALA A 10 -29.88 -2.13 -8.55
C ALA A 10 -29.08 -3.32 -7.98
N ALA A 11 -29.22 -4.48 -8.62
CA ALA A 11 -28.31 -5.59 -8.45
C ALA A 11 -26.92 -5.13 -8.93
N THR A 12 -26.10 -4.66 -8.00
CA THR A 12 -24.68 -4.39 -8.24
C THR A 12 -24.01 -5.72 -8.55
N VAL A 13 -23.78 -5.98 -9.83
CA VAL A 13 -22.83 -7.01 -10.26
C VAL A 13 -21.48 -6.68 -9.61
N ALA A 14 -21.05 -7.52 -8.67
CA ALA A 14 -19.71 -7.47 -8.16
C ALA A 14 -18.78 -7.84 -9.32
N SER A 15 -18.23 -6.85 -10.02
CA SER A 15 -17.09 -7.08 -10.90
C SER A 15 -16.01 -7.77 -10.08
N PRO A 16 -15.36 -8.82 -10.60
CA PRO A 16 -14.22 -9.42 -9.90
C PRO A 16 -13.23 -8.28 -9.68
N ALA A 17 -12.84 -8.04 -8.42
CA ALA A 17 -11.75 -7.14 -8.13
C ALA A 17 -10.54 -7.69 -8.89
N ALA A 18 -10.23 -7.09 -10.04
CA ALA A 18 -8.99 -7.38 -10.74
C ALA A 18 -7.90 -7.19 -9.69
N ALA A 19 -7.14 -8.24 -9.40
CA ALA A 19 -6.06 -8.17 -8.43
C ALA A 19 -5.21 -6.97 -8.82
N GLN A 20 -5.05 -6.02 -7.89
CA GLN A 20 -4.26 -4.81 -8.14
C GLN A 20 -2.87 -5.19 -8.66
N PRO A 21 -2.24 -4.37 -9.51
CA PRO A 21 -0.88 -4.62 -9.95
C PRO A 21 0.06 -4.85 -8.77
N PHE A 22 1.01 -5.76 -8.92
CA PHE A 22 2.03 -6.03 -7.90
C PHE A 22 2.90 -4.80 -7.67
N SER A 23 3.24 -4.03 -8.72
CA SER A 23 3.98 -2.78 -8.56
C SER A 23 3.25 -1.78 -7.66
N GLN A 24 1.93 -1.69 -7.78
CA GLN A 24 1.10 -0.85 -6.92
C GLN A 24 1.15 -1.33 -5.46
N SER A 25 1.04 -2.64 -5.24
CA SER A 25 1.12 -3.22 -3.90
C SER A 25 2.47 -2.95 -3.24
N MET A 26 3.57 -3.10 -3.99
CA MET A 26 4.93 -2.79 -3.52
C MET A 26 5.07 -1.29 -3.20
N ALA A 27 4.60 -0.42 -4.08
CA ALA A 27 4.62 1.03 -3.87
C ALA A 27 3.85 1.45 -2.61
N GLN A 28 2.69 0.86 -2.36
CA GLN A 28 1.91 1.10 -1.14
C GLN A 28 2.67 0.62 0.11
N CYS A 29 3.29 -0.56 0.07
CA CYS A 29 4.14 -1.02 1.17
C CYS A 29 5.31 -0.06 1.45
N ALA A 30 5.96 0.47 0.41
CA ALA A 30 6.97 1.51 0.59
C ALA A 30 6.41 2.75 1.30
N GLY A 31 5.26 3.26 0.85
CA GLY A 31 4.61 4.43 1.45
C GLY A 31 4.24 4.23 2.91
N LEU A 32 3.77 3.03 3.27
CA LEU A 32 3.49 2.65 4.65
C LEU A 32 4.75 2.68 5.51
N TYR A 33 5.85 2.08 5.07
CA TYR A 33 7.10 2.07 5.84
C TYR A 33 7.73 3.45 5.97
N GLU A 34 7.62 4.32 4.97
CA GLU A 34 8.00 5.73 5.08
C GLU A 34 7.19 6.46 6.16
N ALA A 35 5.87 6.28 6.15
CA ALA A 35 4.99 6.87 7.16
C ALA A 35 5.39 6.38 8.56
N LEU A 36 5.65 5.08 8.72
CA LEU A 36 6.08 4.52 10.00
C LEU A 36 7.43 5.06 10.46
N SER A 37 8.38 5.18 9.54
CA SER A 37 9.70 5.73 9.79
C SER A 37 9.63 7.19 10.29
N ALA A 38 8.64 7.96 9.85
CA ALA A 38 8.40 9.32 10.34
C ALA A 38 7.82 9.36 11.77
N LEU A 39 7.19 8.28 12.24
CA LEU A 39 6.53 8.20 13.55
C LEU A 39 7.43 7.57 14.64
N ILE A 40 8.54 6.95 14.26
CA ILE A 40 9.49 6.29 15.17
C ILE A 40 10.68 7.21 15.47
N SER A 41 11.07 7.27 16.75
CA SER A 41 12.20 8.10 17.21
C SER A 41 13.51 7.31 17.37
N THR A 42 13.47 5.97 17.42
CA THR A 42 14.67 5.15 17.58
C THR A 42 15.44 5.07 16.25
N PRO A 43 16.71 5.54 16.20
CA PRO A 43 17.47 5.62 14.95
C PRO A 43 17.59 4.28 14.20
N ASP A 44 17.93 3.20 14.91
CA ASP A 44 18.12 1.89 14.29
C ASP A 44 16.84 1.36 13.63
N ARG A 45 15.70 1.54 14.32
CA ARG A 45 14.41 1.09 13.79
C ARG A 45 13.93 1.96 12.64
N LYS A 46 14.21 3.27 12.72
CA LYS A 46 13.98 4.19 11.61
C LYS A 46 14.76 3.76 10.37
N ALA A 47 16.06 3.47 10.51
CA ALA A 47 16.90 3.04 9.41
C ALA A 47 16.41 1.74 8.75
N LYS A 48 15.94 0.75 9.54
CA LYS A 48 15.35 -0.48 9.00
C LYS A 48 14.07 -0.22 8.18
N LEU A 49 13.21 0.67 8.66
CA LEU A 49 11.99 1.05 7.92
C LEU A 49 12.30 1.84 6.64
N ASP A 50 13.26 2.76 6.71
CA ASP A 50 13.74 3.50 5.53
C ASP A 50 14.33 2.54 4.49
N ALA A 51 15.10 1.54 4.92
CA ALA A 51 15.64 0.50 4.05
C ALA A 51 14.53 -0.35 3.41
N ALA A 52 13.55 -0.81 4.20
CA ALA A 52 12.42 -1.57 3.68
C ALA A 52 11.59 -0.76 2.65
N ALA A 53 11.38 0.53 2.91
CA ALA A 53 10.72 1.42 1.96
C ALA A 53 11.50 1.57 0.64
N ALA A 54 12.82 1.72 0.72
CA ALA A 54 13.68 1.80 -0.46
C ALA A 54 13.63 0.52 -1.30
N ILE A 55 13.77 -0.64 -0.65
CA ILE A 55 13.72 -1.96 -1.32
C ILE A 55 12.38 -2.14 -2.06
N PHE A 56 11.26 -1.84 -1.40
CA PHE A 56 9.96 -1.93 -2.05
C PHE A 56 9.81 -0.94 -3.21
N THR A 57 10.34 0.28 -3.09
CA THR A 57 10.29 1.28 -4.16
C THR A 57 11.05 0.82 -5.39
N GLU A 58 12.28 0.34 -5.20
CA GLU A 58 13.12 -0.17 -6.29
C GLU A 58 12.47 -1.38 -6.96
N THR A 59 11.98 -2.33 -6.17
CA THR A 59 11.31 -3.53 -6.70
C THR A 59 10.01 -3.16 -7.42
N ALA A 60 9.27 -2.17 -6.92
CA ALA A 60 8.06 -1.67 -7.55
C ALA A 60 8.32 -1.08 -8.93
N TRP A 61 9.45 -0.38 -9.13
CA TRP A 61 9.81 0.16 -10.45
C TRP A 61 10.05 -0.97 -11.45
N THR A 62 10.85 -1.96 -11.09
CA THR A 62 11.10 -3.13 -11.95
C THR A 62 9.80 -3.89 -12.27
N GLU A 63 8.92 -4.06 -11.28
CA GLU A 63 7.63 -4.70 -11.49
C GLU A 63 6.70 -3.84 -12.37
N ALA A 64 6.68 -2.52 -12.20
CA ALA A 64 5.87 -1.61 -13.02
C ALA A 64 6.31 -1.61 -14.49
N GLU A 65 7.63 -1.70 -14.74
CA GLU A 65 8.17 -1.93 -16.09
C GLU A 65 7.68 -3.27 -16.67
N ALA A 66 7.77 -4.35 -15.90
CA ALA A 66 7.32 -5.68 -16.33
C ALA A 66 5.81 -5.75 -16.58
N GLU A 67 5.02 -4.99 -15.82
CA GLU A 67 3.57 -4.84 -15.98
C GLU A 67 3.18 -3.91 -17.15
N GLY A 68 4.16 -3.26 -17.80
CA GLY A 68 3.93 -2.43 -18.98
C GLY A 68 3.41 -1.02 -18.67
N GLN A 69 3.70 -0.48 -17.48
CA GLN A 69 3.36 0.89 -17.15
C GLN A 69 4.11 1.86 -18.07
N SER A 70 3.42 2.86 -18.61
CA SER A 70 4.01 3.82 -19.55
C SER A 70 5.04 4.76 -18.90
N ASP A 71 4.86 5.04 -17.61
CA ASP A 71 5.81 5.77 -16.77
C ASP A 71 5.91 5.06 -15.40
N PRO A 72 6.76 4.02 -15.30
CA PRO A 72 6.91 3.21 -14.10
C PRO A 72 7.29 4.04 -12.86
N ALA A 73 8.15 5.04 -13.06
CA ALA A 73 8.60 5.92 -11.98
C ALA A 73 7.43 6.72 -11.42
N ALA A 74 6.69 7.43 -12.27
CA ALA A 74 5.55 8.23 -11.83
C ALA A 74 4.42 7.36 -11.25
N TRP A 75 4.19 6.17 -11.81
CA TRP A 75 3.21 5.21 -11.31
C TRP A 75 3.48 4.78 -9.86
N VAL A 76 4.70 4.31 -9.60
CA VAL A 76 5.13 3.87 -8.26
C VAL A 76 5.12 5.04 -7.29
N ASP A 77 5.67 6.17 -7.70
CA ASP A 77 5.80 7.37 -6.88
C ASP A 77 4.42 7.95 -6.49
N GLY A 78 3.44 7.90 -7.40
CA GLY A 78 2.05 8.26 -7.12
C GLY A 78 1.42 7.40 -6.02
N HIS A 79 1.50 6.08 -6.14
CA HIS A 79 0.90 5.16 -5.16
C HIS A 79 1.63 5.17 -3.81
N ARG A 80 2.96 5.27 -3.84
CA ARG A 80 3.79 5.41 -2.64
C ARG A 80 3.44 6.65 -1.84
N ARG A 81 3.36 7.81 -2.50
CA ARG A 81 2.96 9.06 -1.84
C ARG A 81 1.54 9.01 -1.30
N ALA A 82 0.58 8.53 -2.10
CA ALA A 82 -0.81 8.45 -1.66
C ALA A 82 -0.95 7.62 -0.37
N MET A 83 -0.26 6.48 -0.29
CA MET A 83 -0.26 5.63 0.89
C MET A 83 0.47 6.28 2.08
N ARG A 84 1.65 6.88 1.86
CA ARG A 84 2.36 7.59 2.93
C ARG A 84 1.51 8.72 3.51
N ASP A 85 0.89 9.52 2.65
CA ASP A 85 0.12 10.69 3.05
C ASP A 85 -1.16 10.27 3.80
N ASP A 86 -1.82 9.18 3.37
CA ASP A 86 -2.95 8.57 4.09
C ASP A 86 -2.55 8.13 5.51
N TRP A 87 -1.48 7.36 5.66
CA TRP A 87 -1.01 6.90 6.98
C TRP A 87 -0.49 8.02 7.86
N THR A 88 0.12 9.05 7.25
CA THR A 88 0.53 10.26 7.96
C THR A 88 -0.68 11.03 8.48
N ALA A 89 -1.74 11.16 7.67
CA ALA A 89 -2.98 11.84 8.05
C ALA A 89 -3.74 11.10 9.16
N LYS A 90 -3.71 9.77 9.18
CA LYS A 90 -4.26 8.95 10.28
C LYS A 90 -3.51 9.17 11.60
N GLY A 91 -2.26 9.65 11.55
CA GLY A 91 -1.45 10.03 12.69
C GLY A 91 -0.97 8.86 13.56
N ARG A 92 -0.29 9.17 14.68
CA ARG A 92 0.36 8.17 15.53
C ARG A 92 -0.60 7.14 16.12
N GLY A 93 -1.88 7.47 16.31
CA GLY A 93 -2.88 6.54 16.84
C GLY A 93 -3.23 5.40 15.88
N ALA A 94 -2.98 5.57 14.58
CA ALA A 94 -3.31 4.59 13.55
C ALA A 94 -2.59 3.25 13.75
N VAL A 95 -1.39 3.26 14.35
CA VAL A 95 -0.59 2.05 14.60
C VAL A 95 -1.23 1.07 15.59
N PHE A 96 -2.30 1.49 16.28
CA PHE A 96 -3.07 0.62 17.18
C PHE A 96 -4.34 0.05 16.53
N SER A 97 -4.60 0.38 15.26
CA SER A 97 -5.79 -0.08 14.54
C SER A 97 -5.60 -1.49 13.96
N GLN A 98 -6.70 -2.20 13.74
CA GLN A 98 -6.67 -3.47 13.01
C GLN A 98 -6.18 -3.27 11.56
N ASP A 99 -6.57 -2.17 10.92
CA ASP A 99 -6.12 -1.79 9.57
C ASP A 99 -4.59 -1.76 9.51
N PHE A 100 -3.93 -1.22 10.53
CA PHE A 100 -2.47 -1.19 10.60
C PHE A 100 -1.84 -2.58 10.70
N LEU A 101 -2.39 -3.44 11.55
CA LEU A 101 -1.91 -4.81 11.71
C LEU A 101 -2.09 -5.61 10.42
N ASP A 102 -3.21 -5.39 9.73
CA ASP A 102 -3.52 -6.05 8.46
C ASP A 102 -2.57 -5.60 7.35
N TRP A 103 -2.32 -4.29 7.23
CA TRP A 103 -1.40 -3.73 6.24
C TRP A 103 0.05 -4.14 6.47
N THR A 104 0.56 -4.04 7.69
CA THR A 104 1.93 -4.46 8.00
C THR A 104 2.10 -5.98 7.84
N GLY A 105 1.12 -6.75 8.28
CA GLY A 105 1.08 -8.21 8.06
C GLY A 105 1.02 -8.57 6.58
N TYR A 106 0.24 -7.83 5.78
CA TYR A 106 0.19 -7.97 4.33
C TYR A 106 1.55 -7.69 3.70
N CYS A 107 2.18 -6.55 3.98
CA CYS A 107 3.46 -6.19 3.40
C CYS A 107 4.57 -7.19 3.71
N ASN A 108 4.62 -7.69 4.96
CA ASN A 108 5.57 -8.74 5.33
C ASN A 108 5.34 -10.05 4.55
N ARG A 109 4.09 -10.54 4.50
CA ARG A 109 3.77 -11.77 3.74
C ARG A 109 4.01 -11.58 2.24
N PHE A 110 3.72 -10.40 1.72
CA PHE A 110 3.92 -10.09 0.32
C PHE A 110 5.41 -10.07 -0.03
N ALA A 111 6.25 -9.42 0.77
CA ALA A 111 7.71 -9.47 0.62
C ALA A 111 8.21 -10.92 0.60
N THR A 112 7.81 -11.75 1.56
CA THR A 112 8.18 -13.18 1.58
C THR A 112 7.74 -13.90 0.31
N SER A 113 6.51 -13.68 -0.18
CA SER A 113 6.02 -14.31 -1.41
C SER A 113 6.76 -13.90 -2.68
N ARG A 114 7.43 -12.73 -2.65
CA ARG A 114 8.23 -12.18 -3.75
C ARG A 114 9.72 -12.42 -3.58
N GLY A 115 10.15 -13.07 -2.49
CA GLY A 115 11.57 -13.28 -2.20
C GLY A 115 12.31 -11.99 -1.79
N ILE A 116 11.59 -11.00 -1.26
CA ILE A 116 12.15 -9.72 -0.80
C ILE A 116 12.50 -9.85 0.69
N GLU A 117 13.74 -9.53 1.05
CA GLU A 117 14.22 -9.52 2.44
C GLU A 117 14.20 -8.10 3.01
N LEU A 118 13.35 -7.87 4.03
CA LEU A 118 13.15 -6.51 4.59
C LEU A 118 13.97 -6.21 5.84
N ASN A 119 14.63 -7.21 6.46
CA ASN A 119 15.49 -7.05 7.65
C ASN A 119 14.86 -6.18 8.77
N LEU A 120 13.58 -6.43 9.08
CA LEU A 120 12.78 -5.66 10.04
C LEU A 120 12.84 -6.21 11.48
N ASP A 121 13.57 -7.30 11.70
CA ASP A 121 13.75 -8.05 12.95
C ASP A 121 14.62 -7.34 13.99
#